data_AF-A0A538G9D8-F1
#
_entry.id   AF-A0A538G9D8-F1
#
_cell.length_a   1.000
_cell.length_b   1.000
_cell.length_c   1.000
_cell.angle_alpha   90.00
_cell.angle_beta   90.00
_cell.angle_gamma   90.00
#
_symmetry.space_group_name_H-M   'P 1'
#
loop_
_entity.id
_entity.type
_entity.pdbx_description
1 polymer ?
#
loop_
_entity_poly.entity_id
_entity_poly.type
_entity_poly.pdbx_seq_one_letter_code
_entity_poly.pdbx_strand_id
1 'polypeptide(L)'
;MRPREPLRRAPGARRSRAADRGGAARRARRRRCRARAGTRAQRRADPLLAPRSRDLRRGARRTPRRACRGARRRDGSPLPVIRIDSHDALDLSLYRRIVRDGEPVELASTLLGQVDERRAAMLRALEAGTPAYGVTTGLGYMSKREIPPTDRPALQRSILLGRSVGVGEPLPHEVVRGAMLLRLTGFLSGDAGVSSDLCRLLAELLNDGWKPYVPSGPHGAAGEVIPLSHLFQTLVGEGFVLEDGERMLARDALAARGLEPYEPGLKEGLALVNGAPLAPALAVQLVDRARPLLEQATLSAALATALVGASARTFSPRIGRLKRDPHQVAVQERLLELLGGGEWEDRPQAPVSLRVVPQVHGAVLDVLDGVERQLEQEVRAVTDSPLYLLAADGEPEGFYPSGNFHSQALAFGLDALAIAFAQLANLAEKRLHRLLDARFSGLPEQLAAEPGRHTGASVLHKGVVALCVENRMLALPASVNVSDTSAGQEDFQAFAFLGAEKLRRLLDNVELVLAYELLALRQARHLRDAPLPAPLERACDELAEFVPPLLEDRPLGPEVQRVRDLVRSGRLLA
;
A
#
# COMPACT_ATOMS: atom_id res chain seq x y z
N MET A 1 -64.80 -9.67 41.43
CA MET A 1 -63.65 -9.32 40.56
C MET A 1 -63.80 -7.88 40.11
N ARG A 2 -62.71 -7.10 39.97
CA ARG A 2 -62.72 -5.75 39.36
C ARG A 2 -62.17 -5.81 37.92
N PRO A 3 -62.63 -4.95 37.00
CA PRO A 3 -62.22 -4.97 35.59
C PRO A 3 -60.83 -4.35 35.35
N ARG A 4 -60.29 -4.56 34.14
CA ARG A 4 -59.07 -3.90 33.64
C ARG A 4 -59.42 -2.63 32.85
N GLU A 5 -58.67 -1.55 33.04
CA GLU A 5 -58.59 -0.42 32.11
C GLU A 5 -57.13 -0.20 31.66
N PRO A 6 -56.88 0.21 30.40
CA PRO A 6 -55.56 0.60 29.90
C PRO A 6 -55.35 2.12 29.93
N LEU A 7 -54.19 2.59 30.39
CA LEU A 7 -53.88 4.03 30.45
C LEU A 7 -53.05 4.53 29.25
N ARG A 8 -53.74 5.30 28.40
CA ARG A 8 -53.33 6.53 27.68
C ARG A 8 -52.06 6.55 26.80
N ARG A 9 -52.27 7.03 25.56
CA ARG A 9 -51.31 7.75 24.71
C ARG A 9 -52.01 8.96 24.06
N ALA A 10 -51.23 9.80 23.36
CA ALA A 10 -51.66 10.99 22.58
C ALA A 10 -52.01 12.25 23.43
N PRO A 11 -52.12 13.47 22.84
CA PRO A 11 -52.03 13.81 21.40
C PRO A 11 -51.17 15.05 21.03
N GLY A 12 -51.10 15.34 19.71
CA GLY A 12 -51.04 16.72 19.19
C GLY A 12 -49.71 17.16 18.54
N ALA A 13 -49.70 17.95 17.46
CA ALA A 13 -50.78 18.36 16.55
C ALA A 13 -50.20 18.76 15.16
N ARG A 14 -51.05 19.00 14.14
CA ARG A 14 -50.60 19.34 12.77
C ARG A 14 -51.57 20.32 12.07
N ARG A 15 -51.01 21.22 11.25
CA ARG A 15 -51.65 22.15 10.28
C ARG A 15 -52.30 23.44 10.80
N SER A 16 -51.95 24.54 10.13
CA SER A 16 -52.87 25.60 9.67
C SER A 16 -52.52 25.95 8.21
N ARG A 17 -53.31 26.79 7.52
CA ARG A 17 -53.15 27.14 6.08
C ARG A 17 -53.81 28.50 5.77
N ALA A 18 -53.51 29.07 4.59
CA ALA A 18 -53.94 30.41 4.11
C ALA A 18 -53.28 31.59 4.87
N ALA A 19 -53.18 32.83 4.35
CA ALA A 19 -53.67 33.49 3.12
C ALA A 19 -52.71 34.69 2.79
N ASP A 20 -52.77 35.53 1.74
CA ASP A 20 -53.50 35.67 0.45
C ASP A 20 -52.74 36.76 -0.41
N ARG A 21 -52.99 36.87 -1.74
CA ARG A 21 -52.58 37.96 -2.68
C ARG A 21 -51.05 38.08 -2.96
N GLY A 22 -50.56 38.56 -4.12
CA GLY A 22 -51.09 38.99 -5.43
C GLY A 22 -49.92 39.67 -6.21
N GLY A 23 -49.84 39.84 -7.54
CA GLY A 23 -50.69 39.53 -8.70
C GLY A 23 -50.00 40.04 -10.00
N ALA A 24 -50.72 40.08 -11.13
CA ALA A 24 -50.37 40.77 -12.40
C ALA A 24 -49.05 40.41 -13.14
N ALA A 25 -49.18 39.70 -14.27
CA ALA A 25 -48.10 39.40 -15.22
C ALA A 25 -47.77 40.54 -16.20
N ARG A 26 -46.64 40.44 -16.92
CA ARG A 26 -46.52 40.82 -18.36
C ARG A 26 -45.33 40.15 -19.07
N ARG A 27 -45.52 39.84 -20.36
CA ARG A 27 -44.49 39.31 -21.30
C ARG A 27 -43.99 40.45 -22.22
N ALA A 28 -42.70 40.49 -22.58
CA ALA A 28 -42.27 41.04 -23.89
C ALA A 28 -40.83 40.69 -24.34
N ARG A 29 -40.73 39.92 -25.44
CA ARG A 29 -39.85 40.05 -26.63
C ARG A 29 -38.31 40.25 -26.53
N ARG A 30 -37.63 39.44 -27.35
CA ARG A 30 -36.22 39.54 -27.80
C ARG A 30 -35.88 40.87 -28.51
N ARG A 31 -34.60 41.28 -28.48
CA ARG A 31 -33.87 41.82 -29.65
C ARG A 31 -32.37 41.50 -29.57
N ARG A 32 -31.69 41.46 -30.73
CA ARG A 32 -30.22 41.28 -30.86
C ARG A 32 -29.54 42.64 -31.00
N CYS A 33 -28.28 42.74 -30.57
CA CYS A 33 -27.27 43.63 -31.16
C CYS A 33 -25.88 42.98 -31.10
N ARG A 34 -24.98 43.40 -32.01
CA ARG A 34 -23.54 43.04 -32.00
C ARG A 34 -22.74 44.24 -31.48
N ALA A 35 -21.62 43.99 -30.81
CA ALA A 35 -20.51 44.93 -30.69
C ALA A 35 -19.17 44.16 -30.68
N ARG A 36 -18.12 44.78 -31.22
CA ARG A 36 -16.73 44.32 -31.11
C ARG A 36 -15.94 45.33 -30.28
N ALA A 37 -15.26 44.87 -29.25
CA ALA A 37 -14.00 45.43 -28.73
C ALA A 37 -13.40 44.40 -27.76
N GLY A 38 -12.09 44.43 -27.54
CA GLY A 38 -11.44 43.56 -26.57
C GLY A 38 -10.22 44.22 -25.95
N THR A 39 -9.89 43.81 -24.73
CA THR A 39 -8.66 44.20 -24.02
C THR A 39 -8.16 43.04 -23.16
N ARG A 40 -6.87 43.06 -22.86
CA ARG A 40 -6.16 41.99 -22.14
C ARG A 40 -6.68 41.84 -20.70
N ALA A 41 -6.84 40.60 -20.25
CA ALA A 41 -6.83 40.24 -18.83
C ALA A 41 -5.90 39.04 -18.65
N GLN A 42 -4.69 39.27 -18.12
CA GLN A 42 -3.72 38.20 -17.86
C GLN A 42 -4.14 37.44 -16.60
N ARG A 43 -4.41 36.13 -16.73
CA ARG A 43 -4.37 35.22 -15.59
C ARG A 43 -3.02 34.49 -15.59
N ARG A 44 -2.16 34.80 -14.62
CA ARG A 44 -1.05 33.92 -14.25
C ARG A 44 -1.65 32.72 -13.51
N ALA A 45 -1.45 31.53 -14.06
CA ALA A 45 -1.45 30.29 -13.30
C ALA A 45 -0.01 29.77 -13.34
N ASP A 46 0.53 29.38 -12.19
CA ASP A 46 1.95 29.08 -12.02
C ASP A 46 2.15 27.56 -11.81
N PRO A 47 2.69 26.81 -12.78
CA PRO A 47 2.82 25.35 -12.70
C PRO A 47 4.23 24.95 -12.23
N LEU A 48 4.51 25.09 -10.93
CA LEU A 48 5.70 24.52 -10.31
C LEU A 48 5.49 23.05 -9.93
N LEU A 49 5.75 22.13 -10.86
CA LEU A 49 6.35 20.80 -10.65
C LEU A 49 6.40 20.03 -11.98
N ALA A 50 7.49 20.19 -12.73
CA ALA A 50 7.83 19.35 -13.88
C ALA A 50 9.37 19.31 -14.07
N PRO A 51 10.04 18.16 -13.90
CA PRO A 51 11.45 18.04 -14.22
C PRO A 51 11.65 18.14 -15.74
N ARG A 52 12.61 18.95 -16.17
CA ARG A 52 12.91 19.14 -17.61
C ARG A 52 13.77 17.99 -18.10
N SER A 53 13.25 17.19 -19.02
CA SER A 53 14.07 16.31 -19.84
C SER A 53 15.10 17.13 -20.64
N ARG A 54 16.33 16.63 -20.74
CA ARG A 54 17.39 17.21 -21.58
C ARG A 54 17.77 16.21 -22.66
N ASP A 55 17.70 16.64 -23.91
CA ASP A 55 18.25 15.90 -25.05
C ASP A 55 19.75 15.64 -24.84
N LEU A 56 20.15 14.36 -24.81
CA LEU A 56 21.54 13.92 -24.86
C LEU A 56 21.73 12.78 -25.86
N ARG A 57 21.54 13.09 -27.15
CA ARG A 57 21.99 12.23 -28.24
C ARG A 57 23.53 12.16 -28.30
N ARG A 58 24.15 11.15 -27.70
CA ARG A 58 25.50 10.66 -28.06
C ARG A 58 25.57 9.15 -27.94
N GLY A 59 25.81 8.48 -29.06
CA GLY A 59 25.86 7.01 -29.12
C GLY A 59 27.17 6.44 -28.60
N ALA A 60 27.08 5.36 -27.83
CA ALA A 60 28.20 4.47 -27.53
C ALA A 60 27.78 3.03 -27.90
N ARG A 61 28.54 2.37 -28.79
CA ARG A 61 28.32 0.96 -29.12
C ARG A 61 28.72 0.09 -27.93
N ARG A 62 27.76 -0.29 -27.08
CA ARG A 62 27.95 -1.35 -26.07
C ARG A 62 27.87 -2.72 -26.75
N THR A 63 28.89 -3.56 -26.57
CA THR A 63 28.87 -4.97 -26.96
C THR A 63 27.92 -5.77 -26.07
N PRO A 64 27.24 -6.82 -26.58
CA PRO A 64 26.32 -7.61 -25.77
C PRO A 64 27.08 -8.41 -24.71
N ARG A 65 26.94 -8.02 -23.44
CA ARG A 65 27.44 -8.79 -22.29
C ARG A 65 26.50 -9.96 -22.01
N ARG A 66 26.62 -11.02 -22.80
CA ARG A 66 25.92 -12.30 -22.58
C ARG A 66 26.43 -12.97 -21.31
N ALA A 67 25.78 -12.71 -20.18
CA ALA A 67 26.01 -13.41 -18.93
C ALA A 67 24.76 -13.29 -18.03
N CYS A 68 24.00 -14.37 -17.91
CA CYS A 68 23.07 -14.57 -16.80
C CYS A 68 23.90 -14.57 -15.52
N ARG A 69 23.98 -13.42 -14.85
CA ARG A 69 24.60 -13.30 -13.53
C ARG A 69 23.62 -13.88 -12.51
N GLY A 70 23.57 -15.22 -12.47
CA GLY A 70 22.74 -15.97 -11.52
C GLY A 70 22.84 -15.36 -10.14
N ALA A 71 21.68 -15.09 -9.53
CA ALA A 71 21.56 -14.12 -8.46
C ALA A 71 22.46 -14.48 -7.26
N ARG A 72 23.15 -13.47 -6.72
CA ARG A 72 24.18 -13.63 -5.68
C ARG A 72 23.92 -12.72 -4.49
N ARG A 73 24.28 -13.21 -3.31
CA ARG A 73 24.32 -12.44 -2.05
C ARG A 73 25.37 -11.33 -2.13
N ARG A 74 25.32 -10.39 -1.18
CA ARG A 74 26.33 -9.31 -1.05
C ARG A 74 27.75 -9.83 -0.81
N ASP A 75 27.88 -11.03 -0.23
CA ASP A 75 29.15 -11.77 -0.07
C ASP A 75 29.64 -12.50 -1.34
N GLY A 76 28.82 -12.53 -2.41
CA GLY A 76 29.16 -13.16 -3.69
C GLY A 76 28.76 -14.64 -3.82
N SER A 77 28.26 -15.29 -2.77
CA SER A 77 27.69 -16.64 -2.85
C SER A 77 26.39 -16.67 -3.69
N PRO A 78 26.05 -17.78 -4.36
CA PRO A 78 24.78 -17.90 -5.09
C PRO A 78 23.59 -17.89 -4.11
N LEU A 79 22.48 -17.28 -4.51
CA LEU A 79 21.21 -17.44 -3.82
C LEU A 79 20.66 -18.87 -4.02
N PRO A 80 19.99 -19.45 -3.01
CA PRO A 80 19.35 -20.74 -3.15
C PRO A 80 18.18 -20.65 -4.13
N VAL A 81 18.01 -21.68 -4.95
CA VAL A 81 16.87 -21.78 -5.88
C VAL A 81 15.63 -22.24 -5.12
N ILE A 82 14.52 -21.53 -5.27
CA ILE A 82 13.21 -21.92 -4.74
C ILE A 82 12.51 -22.76 -5.81
N ARG A 83 12.40 -24.06 -5.55
CA ARG A 83 11.57 -24.95 -6.36
C ARG A 83 10.09 -24.68 -6.04
N ILE A 84 9.28 -24.52 -7.09
CA ILE A 84 7.82 -24.45 -7.02
C ILE A 84 7.28 -25.73 -7.68
N ASP A 85 6.76 -26.63 -6.85
CA ASP A 85 6.19 -27.93 -7.25
C ASP A 85 4.70 -28.10 -6.95
N SER A 86 4.09 -27.15 -6.23
CA SER A 86 2.63 -26.92 -6.22
C SER A 86 2.29 -25.44 -6.35
N HIS A 87 1.08 -25.14 -6.83
CA HIS A 87 0.57 -23.79 -7.04
C HIS A 87 0.29 -23.02 -5.73
N ASP A 88 -0.13 -23.73 -4.68
CA ASP A 88 -0.47 -23.21 -3.35
C ASP A 88 0.74 -23.10 -2.39
N ALA A 89 1.93 -23.53 -2.86
CA ALA A 89 3.15 -23.58 -2.07
C ALA A 89 3.68 -22.21 -1.60
N LEU A 90 3.18 -21.10 -2.15
CA LEU A 90 3.65 -19.75 -1.81
C LEU A 90 3.08 -19.29 -0.45
N ASP A 91 3.96 -18.98 0.50
CA ASP A 91 3.65 -18.26 1.74
C ASP A 91 4.28 -16.86 1.73
N LEU A 92 4.06 -16.04 2.77
CA LEU A 92 4.71 -14.73 2.83
C LEU A 92 6.24 -14.82 3.03
N SER A 93 6.77 -15.95 3.48
CA SER A 93 8.21 -16.17 3.64
C SER A 93 8.91 -16.34 2.28
N LEU A 94 8.38 -17.23 1.44
CA LEU A 94 8.81 -17.47 0.07
C LEU A 94 8.53 -16.26 -0.82
N TYR A 95 7.39 -15.59 -0.67
CA TYR A 95 7.12 -14.32 -1.35
C TYR A 95 8.23 -13.29 -1.05
N ARG A 96 8.55 -13.05 0.24
CA ARG A 96 9.62 -12.12 0.64
C ARG A 96 10.98 -12.54 0.06
N ARG A 97 11.33 -13.83 0.12
CA ARG A 97 12.59 -14.36 -0.44
C ARG A 97 12.71 -14.14 -1.96
N ILE A 98 11.67 -14.44 -2.73
CA ILE A 98 11.67 -14.27 -4.20
C ILE A 98 11.65 -12.79 -4.58
N VAL A 99 10.81 -11.98 -3.93
CA VAL A 99 10.52 -10.60 -4.34
C VAL A 99 11.51 -9.59 -3.78
N ARG A 100 11.81 -9.62 -2.48
CA ARG A 100 12.72 -8.68 -1.81
C ARG A 100 14.17 -9.17 -1.88
N ASP A 101 14.43 -10.42 -1.50
CA ASP A 101 15.80 -10.94 -1.41
C ASP A 101 16.34 -11.42 -2.77
N GLY A 102 15.47 -11.53 -3.77
CA GLY A 102 15.84 -11.83 -5.16
C GLY A 102 16.18 -13.29 -5.44
N GLU A 103 15.74 -14.22 -4.58
CA GLU A 103 16.01 -15.65 -4.75
C GLU A 103 15.32 -16.18 -6.02
N PRO A 104 16.04 -16.91 -6.90
CA PRO A 104 15.51 -17.38 -8.18
C PRO A 104 14.55 -18.56 -8.00
N VAL A 105 13.60 -18.70 -8.92
CA VAL A 105 12.58 -19.77 -8.94
C VAL A 105 12.84 -20.82 -10.02
N GLU A 106 12.56 -22.09 -9.70
CA GLU A 106 12.52 -23.21 -10.66
C GLU A 106 11.14 -23.86 -10.61
N LEU A 107 10.50 -24.04 -11.77
CA LEU A 107 9.18 -24.65 -11.88
C LEU A 107 9.30 -26.16 -12.12
N ALA A 108 8.60 -26.97 -11.32
CA ALA A 108 8.63 -28.42 -11.50
C ALA A 108 8.01 -28.84 -12.84
N SER A 109 8.69 -29.73 -13.56
CA SER A 109 8.22 -30.27 -14.85
C SER A 109 6.87 -30.98 -14.76
N THR A 110 6.56 -31.60 -13.61
CA THR A 110 5.25 -32.22 -13.32
C THR A 110 4.14 -31.18 -13.24
N LEU A 111 4.37 -30.06 -12.57
CA LEU A 111 3.42 -28.95 -12.43
C LEU A 111 3.19 -28.25 -13.79
N LEU A 112 4.26 -28.06 -14.57
CA LEU A 112 4.16 -27.55 -15.93
C LEU A 112 3.37 -28.48 -16.87
N GLY A 113 3.49 -29.80 -16.70
CA GLY A 113 2.66 -30.77 -17.43
C GLY A 113 1.17 -30.64 -17.11
N GLN A 114 0.82 -30.47 -15.83
CA GLN A 114 -0.57 -30.25 -15.41
C GLN A 114 -1.17 -28.96 -15.99
N VAL A 115 -0.38 -27.88 -16.09
CA VAL A 115 -0.79 -26.63 -16.76
C VAL A 115 -1.12 -26.88 -18.23
N ASP A 116 -0.28 -27.61 -18.97
CA ASP A 116 -0.52 -27.92 -20.38
C ASP A 116 -1.71 -28.89 -20.58
N GLU A 117 -1.92 -29.86 -19.69
CA GLU A 117 -3.10 -30.74 -19.70
C GLU A 117 -4.40 -29.93 -19.53
N ARG A 118 -4.43 -28.99 -18.58
CA ARG A 118 -5.57 -28.08 -18.34
C ARG A 118 -5.81 -27.17 -19.53
N ARG A 119 -4.75 -26.58 -20.11
CA ARG A 119 -4.83 -25.79 -21.35
C ARG A 119 -5.33 -26.61 -22.53
N ALA A 120 -4.91 -27.87 -22.67
CA ALA A 120 -5.36 -28.74 -23.75
C ALA A 120 -6.87 -29.06 -23.65
N ALA A 121 -7.42 -29.21 -22.45
CA ALA A 121 -8.87 -29.30 -22.26
C ALA A 121 -9.58 -27.99 -22.63
N MET A 122 -9.09 -26.85 -22.11
CA MET A 122 -9.61 -25.51 -22.40
C MET A 122 -9.66 -25.20 -23.90
N LEU A 123 -8.61 -25.56 -24.65
CA LEU A 123 -8.56 -25.40 -26.10
C LEU A 123 -9.57 -26.30 -26.84
N ARG A 124 -9.72 -27.57 -26.45
CA ARG A 124 -10.74 -28.47 -27.04
C ARG A 124 -12.17 -27.94 -26.84
N ALA A 125 -12.46 -27.33 -25.69
CA ALA A 125 -13.75 -26.69 -25.46
C ALA A 125 -13.98 -25.46 -26.35
N LEU A 126 -12.95 -24.62 -26.57
CA LEU A 126 -13.03 -23.50 -27.51
C LEU A 126 -13.21 -23.95 -28.98
N GLU A 127 -12.59 -25.07 -29.36
CA GLU A 127 -12.75 -25.71 -30.68
C GLU A 127 -14.16 -26.32 -30.85
N ALA A 128 -14.71 -26.92 -29.79
CA ALA A 128 -16.10 -27.39 -29.73
C ALA A 128 -17.15 -26.26 -29.70
N GLY A 129 -16.71 -24.99 -29.67
CA GLY A 129 -17.57 -23.82 -29.73
C GLY A 129 -18.07 -23.29 -28.39
N THR A 130 -17.55 -23.77 -27.26
CA THR A 130 -17.91 -23.28 -25.92
C THR A 130 -17.57 -21.78 -25.79
N PRO A 131 -18.54 -20.89 -25.48
CA PRO A 131 -18.28 -19.46 -25.34
C PRO A 131 -17.37 -19.13 -24.16
N ALA A 132 -16.45 -18.19 -24.35
CA ALA A 132 -15.52 -17.72 -23.33
C ALA A 132 -15.30 -16.20 -23.41
N TYR A 133 -15.56 -15.51 -22.29
CA TYR A 133 -15.36 -14.07 -22.15
C TYR A 133 -13.92 -13.65 -22.48
N GLY A 134 -13.76 -12.62 -23.32
CA GLY A 134 -12.44 -12.12 -23.76
C GLY A 134 -11.62 -13.07 -24.64
N VAL A 135 -12.18 -14.22 -25.05
CA VAL A 135 -11.53 -15.21 -25.95
C VAL A 135 -12.37 -15.45 -27.19
N THR A 136 -13.65 -15.81 -27.04
CA THR A 136 -14.63 -15.89 -28.13
C THR A 136 -15.55 -14.67 -28.19
N THR A 137 -15.54 -13.82 -27.16
CA THR A 137 -16.30 -12.57 -27.09
C THR A 137 -15.43 -11.38 -26.68
N GLY A 138 -15.98 -10.16 -26.81
CA GLY A 138 -15.36 -8.93 -26.34
C GLY A 138 -15.28 -8.82 -24.82
N LEU A 139 -14.91 -7.63 -24.33
CA LEU A 139 -14.65 -7.36 -22.91
C LEU A 139 -15.45 -6.16 -22.39
N GLY A 140 -15.65 -6.07 -21.08
CA GLY A 140 -16.48 -5.06 -20.44
C GLY A 140 -17.88 -5.05 -21.04
N TYR A 141 -18.43 -3.88 -21.36
CA TYR A 141 -19.72 -3.72 -22.05
C TYR A 141 -19.87 -4.58 -23.33
N MET A 142 -18.76 -4.91 -24.01
CA MET A 142 -18.77 -5.73 -25.23
C MET A 142 -18.68 -7.26 -24.94
N SER A 143 -18.85 -7.68 -23.69
CA SER A 143 -18.88 -9.09 -23.24
C SER A 143 -19.79 -10.00 -24.06
N LYS A 144 -20.86 -9.44 -24.64
CA LYS A 144 -21.89 -10.13 -25.44
C LYS A 144 -21.68 -10.02 -26.97
N ARG A 145 -20.57 -9.43 -27.44
CA ARG A 145 -20.22 -9.42 -28.87
C ARG A 145 -19.24 -10.54 -29.17
N GLU A 146 -19.62 -11.43 -30.07
CA GLU A 146 -18.75 -12.50 -30.58
C GLU A 146 -17.54 -11.96 -31.36
N ILE A 147 -16.46 -12.73 -31.33
CA ILE A 147 -15.20 -12.45 -32.02
C ILE A 147 -14.94 -13.59 -33.03
N PRO A 148 -14.82 -13.28 -34.35
CA PRO A 148 -14.54 -14.28 -35.39
C PRO A 148 -13.27 -15.08 -35.07
N PRO A 149 -13.22 -16.40 -35.34
CA PRO A 149 -12.05 -17.24 -35.03
C PRO A 149 -10.71 -16.69 -35.53
N THR A 150 -10.70 -16.03 -36.70
CA THR A 150 -9.54 -15.34 -37.29
C THR A 150 -8.96 -14.22 -36.43
N ASP A 151 -9.81 -13.57 -35.64
CA ASP A 151 -9.50 -12.32 -34.94
C ASP A 151 -9.12 -12.58 -33.47
N ARG A 152 -9.44 -13.78 -32.95
CA ARG A 152 -9.19 -14.17 -31.55
C ARG A 152 -7.71 -14.10 -31.14
N PRO A 153 -6.71 -14.47 -31.97
CA PRO A 153 -5.30 -14.28 -31.62
C PRO A 153 -4.91 -12.79 -31.53
N ALA A 154 -5.31 -11.99 -32.53
CA ALA A 154 -5.05 -10.56 -32.55
C ALA A 154 -5.71 -9.81 -31.37
N LEU A 155 -6.88 -10.29 -30.92
CA LEU A 155 -7.51 -9.82 -29.68
C LEU A 155 -6.61 -10.00 -28.46
N GLN A 156 -5.86 -11.11 -28.32
CA GLN A 156 -5.02 -11.35 -27.13
C GLN A 156 -3.88 -10.34 -27.03
N ARG A 157 -3.17 -10.05 -28.14
CA ARG A 157 -2.20 -8.93 -28.18
C ARG A 157 -2.88 -7.58 -27.93
N SER A 158 -4.03 -7.33 -28.56
CA SER A 158 -4.80 -6.09 -28.41
C SER A 158 -5.30 -5.84 -26.97
N ILE A 159 -5.57 -6.91 -26.20
CA ILE A 159 -6.00 -6.79 -24.80
C ILE A 159 -4.95 -6.05 -23.95
N LEU A 160 -3.68 -6.41 -24.13
CA LEU A 160 -2.53 -5.84 -23.42
C LEU A 160 -2.26 -4.39 -23.82
N LEU A 161 -2.49 -4.02 -25.08
CA LEU A 161 -2.13 -2.70 -25.60
C LEU A 161 -3.25 -1.67 -25.39
N GLY A 162 -4.51 -2.06 -25.61
CA GLY A 162 -5.66 -1.16 -25.56
C GLY A 162 -6.04 -0.64 -24.16
N ARG A 163 -5.28 -1.01 -23.12
CA ARG A 163 -5.53 -0.67 -21.70
C ARG A 163 -4.34 -0.05 -20.99
N SER A 164 -3.19 0.09 -21.65
CA SER A 164 -1.98 0.74 -21.12
C SER A 164 -2.11 2.26 -21.13
N VAL A 165 -3.05 2.78 -20.33
CA VAL A 165 -3.43 4.21 -20.24
C VAL A 165 -2.97 4.89 -18.95
N GLY A 166 -2.24 4.19 -18.09
CA GLY A 166 -1.62 4.74 -16.88
C GLY A 166 -0.48 5.72 -17.18
N VAL A 167 -0.23 6.62 -16.24
CA VAL A 167 0.77 7.70 -16.31
C VAL A 167 1.45 7.90 -14.94
N GLY A 168 2.28 8.94 -14.80
CA GLY A 168 3.03 9.20 -13.57
C GLY A 168 4.36 8.44 -13.50
N GLU A 169 4.91 8.38 -12.29
CA GLU A 169 6.20 7.75 -11.98
C GLU A 169 6.09 6.21 -11.96
N PRO A 170 7.20 5.45 -12.05
CA PRO A 170 7.13 4.00 -11.96
C PRO A 170 6.76 3.53 -10.55
N LEU A 171 5.97 2.45 -10.47
CA LEU A 171 5.79 1.69 -9.23
C LEU A 171 7.12 1.10 -8.75
N PRO A 172 7.31 0.88 -7.43
CA PRO A 172 8.50 0.23 -6.90
C PRO A 172 8.70 -1.15 -7.52
N HIS A 173 9.96 -1.49 -7.85
CA HIS A 173 10.31 -2.76 -8.51
C HIS A 173 9.77 -3.99 -7.76
N GLU A 174 9.76 -3.98 -6.42
CA GLU A 174 9.21 -5.06 -5.60
C GLU A 174 7.69 -5.23 -5.77
N VAL A 175 6.93 -4.15 -6.01
CA VAL A 175 5.49 -4.24 -6.33
C VAL A 175 5.27 -4.90 -7.68
N VAL A 176 6.05 -4.50 -8.69
CA VAL A 176 5.97 -5.04 -10.07
C VAL A 176 6.39 -6.51 -10.11
N ARG A 177 7.52 -6.83 -9.45
CA ARG A 177 8.05 -8.20 -9.30
C ARG A 177 7.10 -9.09 -8.50
N GLY A 178 6.50 -8.56 -7.44
CA GLY A 178 5.47 -9.25 -6.66
C GLY A 178 4.25 -9.59 -7.51
N ALA A 179 3.76 -8.64 -8.31
CA ALA A 179 2.64 -8.90 -9.21
C ALA A 179 2.97 -9.92 -10.32
N MET A 180 4.19 -9.93 -10.86
CA MET A 180 4.66 -10.99 -11.76
C MET A 180 4.63 -12.37 -11.07
N LEU A 181 5.13 -12.47 -9.84
CA LEU A 181 5.12 -13.72 -9.08
C LEU A 181 3.70 -14.21 -8.78
N LEU A 182 2.80 -13.33 -8.33
CA LEU A 182 1.43 -13.71 -7.97
C LEU A 182 0.56 -14.09 -9.19
N ARG A 183 0.83 -13.54 -10.38
CA ARG A 183 0.22 -14.08 -11.61
C ARG A 183 0.84 -15.42 -11.99
N LEU A 184 2.15 -15.59 -11.87
CA LEU A 184 2.81 -16.88 -12.13
C LEU A 184 2.26 -18.00 -11.22
N THR A 185 2.15 -17.79 -9.89
CA THR A 185 1.60 -18.83 -9.00
C THR A 185 0.11 -19.09 -9.27
N GLY A 186 -0.69 -18.04 -9.51
CA GLY A 186 -2.08 -18.19 -9.95
C GLY A 186 -2.25 -18.92 -11.29
N PHE A 187 -1.27 -18.86 -12.19
CA PHE A 187 -1.25 -19.62 -13.44
C PHE A 187 -0.88 -21.10 -13.24
N LEU A 188 -0.10 -21.43 -12.23
CA LEU A 188 0.37 -22.79 -11.97
C LEU A 188 -0.73 -23.75 -11.45
N SER A 189 -1.93 -23.26 -11.12
CA SER A 189 -3.09 -24.17 -10.92
C SER A 189 -3.58 -24.78 -12.24
N GLY A 190 -3.24 -24.17 -13.38
CA GLY A 190 -3.69 -24.55 -14.72
C GLY A 190 -5.09 -24.06 -15.08
N ASP A 191 -5.94 -23.69 -14.12
CA ASP A 191 -7.32 -23.26 -14.36
C ASP A 191 -7.42 -21.89 -15.06
N ALA A 192 -6.33 -21.10 -15.03
CA ALA A 192 -6.20 -19.92 -15.88
C ALA A 192 -6.05 -20.25 -17.39
N GLY A 193 -5.75 -21.51 -17.75
CA GLY A 193 -5.66 -22.00 -19.14
C GLY A 193 -4.47 -21.48 -19.95
N VAL A 194 -3.46 -20.87 -19.30
CA VAL A 194 -2.24 -20.40 -19.95
C VAL A 194 -1.28 -21.56 -20.28
N SER A 195 -0.29 -21.33 -21.14
CA SER A 195 0.72 -22.33 -21.49
C SER A 195 1.80 -22.47 -20.43
N SER A 196 2.42 -23.65 -20.35
CA SER A 196 3.64 -23.82 -19.56
C SER A 196 4.80 -22.96 -20.06
N ASP A 197 4.83 -22.59 -21.34
CA ASP A 197 5.82 -21.66 -21.92
C ASP A 197 5.66 -20.23 -21.39
N LEU A 198 4.44 -19.73 -21.20
CA LEU A 198 4.23 -18.44 -20.52
C LEU A 198 4.73 -18.51 -19.07
N CYS A 199 4.47 -19.62 -18.37
CA CYS A 199 4.97 -19.81 -17.01
C CYS A 199 6.50 -19.87 -16.94
N ARG A 200 7.16 -20.57 -17.90
CA ARG A 200 8.64 -20.57 -18.05
C ARG A 200 9.17 -19.16 -18.28
N LEU A 201 8.62 -18.43 -19.25
CA LEU A 201 9.04 -17.06 -19.58
C LEU A 201 8.91 -16.12 -18.37
N LEU A 202 7.82 -16.22 -17.60
CA LEU A 202 7.65 -15.40 -16.39
C LEU A 202 8.65 -15.77 -15.29
N ALA A 203 8.98 -17.05 -15.10
CA ALA A 203 10.03 -17.48 -14.18
C ALA A 203 11.43 -17.01 -14.64
N GLU A 204 11.73 -17.10 -15.93
CA GLU A 204 12.99 -16.62 -16.51
C GLU A 204 13.15 -15.09 -16.35
N LEU A 205 12.10 -14.31 -16.66
CA LEU A 205 12.11 -12.86 -16.48
C LEU A 205 12.15 -12.43 -15.00
N LEU A 206 11.56 -13.22 -14.09
CA LEU A 206 11.76 -13.05 -12.65
C LEU A 206 13.22 -13.33 -12.25
N ASN A 207 13.85 -14.38 -12.79
CA ASN A 207 15.22 -14.75 -12.46
C ASN A 207 16.27 -13.76 -13.01
N ASP A 208 16.07 -13.25 -14.21
CA ASP A 208 16.91 -12.21 -14.85
C ASP A 208 16.61 -10.78 -14.35
N GLY A 209 15.65 -10.61 -13.43
CA GLY A 209 15.35 -9.33 -12.80
C GLY A 209 14.74 -8.29 -13.74
N TRP A 210 13.81 -8.71 -14.60
CA TRP A 210 13.04 -7.87 -15.52
C TRP A 210 12.27 -6.76 -14.79
N LYS A 211 12.28 -5.54 -15.35
CA LYS A 211 11.75 -4.33 -14.67
C LYS A 211 10.75 -3.56 -15.54
N PRO A 212 9.53 -4.07 -15.76
CA PRO A 212 8.49 -3.34 -16.49
C PRO A 212 8.25 -1.93 -15.95
N TYR A 213 8.12 -0.94 -16.84
CA TYR A 213 7.69 0.40 -16.46
C TYR A 213 6.17 0.39 -16.24
N VAL A 214 5.75 0.12 -15.00
CA VAL A 214 4.34 0.21 -14.58
C VAL A 214 4.10 1.60 -13.98
N PRO A 215 3.30 2.48 -14.61
CA PRO A 215 3.04 3.83 -14.10
C PRO A 215 2.11 3.81 -12.88
N SER A 216 2.29 4.75 -11.95
CA SER A 216 1.64 4.76 -10.63
C SER A 216 0.19 5.26 -10.59
N GLY A 217 -0.45 5.56 -11.72
CA GLY A 217 -1.89 5.88 -11.76
C GLY A 217 -2.37 6.64 -13.01
N PRO A 218 -3.68 6.90 -13.14
CA PRO A 218 -4.75 6.43 -12.28
C PRO A 218 -5.04 4.94 -12.45
N HIS A 219 -5.63 4.33 -11.43
CA HIS A 219 -6.13 2.95 -11.44
C HIS A 219 -7.58 2.98 -10.97
N GLY A 220 -8.51 2.50 -11.79
CA GLY A 220 -9.94 2.64 -11.58
C GLY A 220 -10.74 1.74 -12.51
N ALA A 221 -10.79 0.46 -12.17
CA ALA A 221 -11.53 -0.62 -12.80
C ALA A 221 -11.85 -1.67 -11.72
N ALA A 222 -12.66 -2.69 -12.04
CA ALA A 222 -13.02 -3.73 -11.05
C ALA A 222 -11.83 -4.59 -10.61
N GLY A 223 -10.88 -4.83 -11.51
CA GLY A 223 -9.56 -5.40 -11.24
C GLY A 223 -8.43 -4.47 -11.69
N GLU A 224 -7.18 -4.93 -11.62
CA GLU A 224 -5.99 -4.09 -11.84
C GLU A 224 -5.54 -4.04 -13.31
N VAL A 225 -6.49 -4.01 -14.23
CA VAL A 225 -6.26 -4.25 -15.67
C VAL A 225 -5.31 -3.23 -16.32
N ILE A 226 -5.35 -1.96 -15.89
CA ILE A 226 -4.51 -0.87 -16.44
C ILE A 226 -3.01 -1.07 -16.13
N PRO A 227 -2.58 -1.20 -14.85
CA PRO A 227 -1.17 -1.44 -14.55
C PRO A 227 -0.70 -2.83 -15.00
N LEU A 228 -1.53 -3.87 -14.98
CA LEU A 228 -1.16 -5.19 -15.52
C LEU A 228 -0.95 -5.16 -17.04
N SER A 229 -1.71 -4.34 -17.77
CA SER A 229 -1.50 -4.09 -19.20
C SER A 229 -0.15 -3.41 -19.44
N HIS A 230 0.20 -2.38 -18.65
CA HIS A 230 1.53 -1.76 -18.71
C HIS A 230 2.68 -2.71 -18.38
N LEU A 231 2.44 -3.65 -17.47
CA LEU A 231 3.40 -4.66 -17.04
C LEU A 231 3.63 -5.69 -18.17
N PHE A 232 2.57 -6.34 -18.65
CA PHE A 232 2.68 -7.49 -19.54
C PHE A 232 2.72 -7.17 -21.04
N GLN A 233 2.39 -5.94 -21.47
CA GLN A 233 2.73 -5.50 -22.84
C GLN A 233 4.25 -5.59 -23.12
N THR A 234 5.08 -5.58 -22.07
CA THR A 234 6.53 -5.72 -22.21
C THR A 234 6.94 -7.10 -22.75
N LEU A 235 6.13 -8.14 -22.52
CA LEU A 235 6.35 -9.47 -23.10
C LEU A 235 6.22 -9.46 -24.63
N VAL A 236 5.26 -8.68 -25.14
CA VAL A 236 4.96 -8.56 -26.58
C VAL A 236 5.83 -7.50 -27.29
N GLY A 237 6.87 -7.03 -26.60
CA GLY A 237 7.85 -6.05 -27.08
C GLY A 237 7.46 -4.58 -26.93
N GLU A 238 6.28 -4.29 -26.36
CA GLU A 238 5.71 -2.93 -26.33
C GLU A 238 5.93 -2.23 -24.98
N GLY A 239 5.80 -0.90 -24.97
CA GLY A 239 6.05 -0.09 -23.79
C GLY A 239 7.54 -0.07 -23.40
N PHE A 240 7.80 -0.02 -22.09
CA PHE A 240 9.15 0.25 -21.56
C PHE A 240 9.50 -0.66 -20.38
N VAL A 241 10.81 -0.83 -20.17
CA VAL A 241 11.42 -1.34 -18.93
C VAL A 241 12.38 -0.29 -18.35
N LEU A 242 12.81 -0.48 -17.10
CA LEU A 242 13.81 0.35 -16.43
C LEU A 242 15.20 -0.33 -16.43
N GLU A 243 16.15 0.27 -17.14
CA GLU A 243 17.55 -0.20 -17.25
C GLU A 243 18.48 0.94 -16.86
N ASP A 244 19.42 0.71 -15.93
CA ASP A 244 20.20 1.76 -15.23
C ASP A 244 19.35 2.92 -14.60
N GLY A 245 18.03 2.73 -14.46
CA GLY A 245 17.06 3.72 -13.95
C GLY A 245 16.33 4.53 -15.04
N GLU A 246 16.75 4.40 -16.30
CA GLU A 246 16.15 5.07 -17.46
C GLU A 246 15.18 4.16 -18.21
N ARG A 247 14.26 4.76 -18.99
CA ARG A 247 13.29 3.99 -19.80
C ARG A 247 13.94 3.44 -21.07
N MET A 248 14.01 2.12 -21.19
CA MET A 248 14.38 1.39 -22.40
C MET A 248 13.13 0.76 -23.04
N LEU A 249 13.04 0.68 -24.37
CA LEU A 249 11.92 0.01 -25.06
C LEU A 249 11.96 -1.50 -24.78
N ALA A 250 10.79 -2.10 -24.50
CA ALA A 250 10.74 -3.50 -24.07
C ALA A 250 11.30 -4.47 -25.11
N ARG A 251 10.94 -4.34 -26.39
CA ARG A 251 11.53 -5.14 -27.50
C ARG A 251 13.07 -5.07 -27.57
N ASP A 252 13.64 -3.89 -27.35
CA ASP A 252 15.09 -3.68 -27.41
C ASP A 252 15.77 -4.36 -26.21
N ALA A 253 15.08 -4.40 -25.06
CA ALA A 253 15.54 -5.04 -23.83
C ALA A 253 15.36 -6.57 -23.81
N LEU A 254 14.36 -7.10 -24.53
CA LEU A 254 14.21 -8.53 -24.84
C LEU A 254 15.34 -8.99 -25.79
N ALA A 255 15.53 -8.29 -26.91
CA ALA A 255 16.58 -8.58 -27.88
C ALA A 255 17.99 -8.52 -27.26
N ALA A 256 18.23 -7.59 -26.32
CA ALA A 256 19.47 -7.51 -25.55
C ALA A 256 19.73 -8.72 -24.63
N ARG A 257 18.68 -9.44 -24.23
CA ARG A 257 18.73 -10.70 -23.46
C ARG A 257 18.75 -11.94 -24.36
N GLY A 258 18.50 -11.78 -25.67
CA GLY A 258 18.38 -12.87 -26.64
C GLY A 258 17.00 -13.52 -26.67
N LEU A 259 15.98 -12.80 -26.19
CA LEU A 259 14.57 -13.19 -26.25
C LEU A 259 13.88 -12.45 -27.40
N GLU A 260 13.01 -13.16 -28.12
CA GLU A 260 12.06 -12.55 -29.06
C GLU A 260 10.78 -12.11 -28.33
N PRO A 261 10.00 -11.16 -28.88
CA PRO A 261 8.67 -10.85 -28.36
C PRO A 261 7.76 -12.08 -28.31
N TYR A 262 7.14 -12.32 -27.16
CA TYR A 262 6.16 -13.39 -26.98
C TYR A 262 4.82 -12.98 -27.61
N GLU A 263 4.17 -13.88 -28.34
CA GLU A 263 2.81 -13.67 -28.87
C GLU A 263 1.80 -14.51 -28.05
N PRO A 264 0.89 -13.88 -27.29
CA PRO A 264 -0.05 -14.61 -26.44
C PRO A 264 -1.03 -15.46 -27.26
N GLY A 265 -1.09 -16.75 -26.96
CA GLY A 265 -2.12 -17.65 -27.48
C GLY A 265 -3.49 -17.39 -26.84
N LEU A 266 -4.48 -18.21 -27.20
CA LEU A 266 -5.85 -18.03 -26.71
C LEU A 266 -5.91 -18.00 -25.17
N LYS A 267 -6.75 -17.10 -24.66
CA LYS A 267 -6.93 -16.72 -23.25
C LYS A 267 -5.73 -16.03 -22.57
N GLU A 268 -4.49 -16.16 -23.05
CA GLU A 268 -3.31 -15.63 -22.34
C GLU A 268 -3.26 -14.11 -22.28
N GLY A 269 -3.72 -13.41 -23.32
CA GLY A 269 -3.83 -11.95 -23.31
C GLY A 269 -4.80 -11.43 -22.25
N LEU A 270 -5.94 -12.11 -22.05
CA LEU A 270 -6.85 -11.85 -20.94
C LEU A 270 -6.23 -12.23 -19.59
N ALA A 271 -5.69 -13.43 -19.47
CA ALA A 271 -5.18 -13.98 -18.21
C ALA A 271 -4.00 -13.18 -17.66
N LEU A 272 -3.20 -12.53 -18.52
CA LEU A 272 -2.15 -11.61 -18.06
C LEU A 272 -2.72 -10.38 -17.35
N VAL A 273 -3.89 -9.88 -17.73
CA VAL A 273 -4.42 -8.59 -17.23
C VAL A 273 -5.62 -8.70 -16.28
N ASN A 274 -6.15 -9.90 -16.03
CA ASN A 274 -7.32 -10.08 -15.16
C ASN A 274 -6.96 -10.63 -13.77
N GLY A 275 -7.16 -9.81 -12.73
CA GLY A 275 -6.80 -10.12 -11.34
C GLY A 275 -6.52 -8.84 -10.54
N ALA A 276 -6.07 -9.00 -9.30
CA ALA A 276 -5.59 -7.89 -8.46
C ALA A 276 -4.33 -8.24 -7.64
N PRO A 277 -3.18 -8.53 -8.28
CA PRO A 277 -1.95 -8.94 -7.59
C PRO A 277 -1.07 -7.77 -7.08
N LEU A 278 -1.24 -6.54 -7.55
CA LEU A 278 -0.45 -5.38 -7.12
C LEU A 278 -0.88 -4.88 -5.73
N ALA A 279 -2.17 -4.94 -5.40
CA ALA A 279 -2.69 -4.61 -4.08
C ALA A 279 -2.03 -5.46 -2.96
N PRO A 280 -2.05 -6.81 -3.00
CA PRO A 280 -1.30 -7.63 -2.05
C PRO A 280 0.22 -7.42 -2.17
N ALA A 281 0.77 -7.31 -3.39
CA ALA A 281 2.21 -7.15 -3.56
C ALA A 281 2.79 -5.86 -2.92
N LEU A 282 2.03 -4.76 -2.98
CA LEU A 282 2.34 -3.52 -2.26
C LEU A 282 2.02 -3.67 -0.76
N ALA A 283 0.88 -4.26 -0.39
CA ALA A 283 0.48 -4.41 1.00
C ALA A 283 1.50 -5.22 1.84
N VAL A 284 2.16 -6.25 1.28
CA VAL A 284 3.26 -6.97 1.97
C VAL A 284 4.41 -6.02 2.33
N GLN A 285 4.86 -5.17 1.40
CA GLN A 285 5.90 -4.15 1.67
C GLN A 285 5.44 -3.13 2.73
N LEU A 286 4.15 -2.83 2.80
CA LEU A 286 3.59 -1.92 3.80
C LEU A 286 3.50 -2.56 5.18
N VAL A 287 3.17 -3.85 5.29
CA VAL A 287 3.18 -4.62 6.54
C VAL A 287 4.61 -4.80 7.05
N ASP A 288 5.55 -5.19 6.17
CA ASP A 288 6.99 -5.33 6.48
C ASP A 288 7.59 -4.02 7.00
N ARG A 289 7.13 -2.86 6.50
CA ARG A 289 7.53 -1.54 7.02
C ARG A 289 6.76 -1.13 8.28
N ALA A 290 5.49 -1.49 8.41
CA ALA A 290 4.64 -1.09 9.53
C ALA A 290 5.05 -1.76 10.85
N ARG A 291 5.47 -3.02 10.83
CA ARG A 291 5.86 -3.76 12.05
C ARG A 291 7.05 -3.13 12.80
N PRO A 292 8.22 -2.86 12.18
CA PRO A 292 9.33 -2.16 12.84
C PRO A 292 9.03 -0.67 13.14
N LEU A 293 8.08 -0.06 12.42
CA LEU A 293 7.65 1.33 12.71
C LEU A 293 6.79 1.40 13.98
N LEU A 294 5.97 0.38 14.26
CA LEU A 294 5.21 0.23 15.50
C LEU A 294 6.13 -0.03 16.71
N GLU A 295 7.15 -0.87 16.55
CA GLU A 295 8.18 -1.09 17.58
C GLU A 295 8.93 0.22 17.91
N GLN A 296 9.34 0.99 16.90
CA GLN A 296 10.02 2.27 17.13
C GLN A 296 9.10 3.33 17.74
N ALA A 297 7.80 3.32 17.43
CA ALA A 297 6.83 4.15 18.14
C ALA A 297 6.71 3.77 19.62
N THR A 298 6.78 2.48 19.94
CA THR A 298 6.77 1.95 21.32
C THR A 298 8.06 2.32 22.06
N LEU A 299 9.22 2.26 21.40
CA LEU A 299 10.50 2.75 21.94
C LEU A 299 10.50 4.26 22.19
N SER A 300 9.98 5.05 21.24
CA SER A 300 9.77 6.51 21.42
C SER A 300 8.88 6.80 22.64
N ALA A 301 7.82 6.01 22.82
CA ALA A 301 6.91 6.14 23.97
C ALA A 301 7.54 5.72 25.32
N ALA A 302 8.40 4.69 25.33
CA ALA A 302 9.18 4.30 26.51
C ALA A 302 10.19 5.41 26.87
N LEU A 303 10.93 5.94 25.88
CA LEU A 303 11.86 7.05 26.07
C LEU A 303 11.14 8.31 26.59
N ALA A 304 9.96 8.64 26.04
CA ALA A 304 9.12 9.74 26.52
C ALA A 304 8.63 9.50 27.96
N THR A 305 8.31 8.26 28.34
CA THR A 305 7.92 7.91 29.72
C THR A 305 9.07 8.16 30.69
N ALA A 306 10.27 7.63 30.37
CA ALA A 306 11.46 7.76 31.21
C ALA A 306 11.92 9.22 31.34
N LEU A 307 12.02 9.95 30.23
CA LEU A 307 12.45 11.36 30.24
C LEU A 307 11.44 12.32 30.88
N VAL A 308 10.18 11.92 31.03
CA VAL A 308 9.18 12.64 31.84
C VAL A 308 9.19 12.20 33.30
N GLY A 309 9.63 10.98 33.61
CA GLY A 309 9.62 10.39 34.96
C GLY A 309 8.29 9.71 35.34
N ALA A 310 7.46 9.38 34.35
CA ALA A 310 6.13 8.81 34.53
C ALA A 310 6.19 7.36 35.08
N SER A 311 5.31 7.02 36.03
CA SER A 311 5.33 5.69 36.69
C SER A 311 4.98 4.56 35.72
N ALA A 312 5.85 3.54 35.68
CA ALA A 312 5.69 2.34 34.86
C ALA A 312 4.51 1.45 35.30
N ARG A 313 3.89 1.72 36.46
CA ARG A 313 2.70 0.99 36.97
C ARG A 313 1.57 0.85 35.94
N THR A 314 1.36 1.88 35.09
CA THR A 314 0.32 1.85 34.04
C THR A 314 0.60 0.85 32.92
N PHE A 315 1.83 0.36 32.81
CA PHE A 315 2.25 -0.68 31.87
C PHE A 315 2.27 -2.08 32.50
N SER A 316 1.72 -2.27 33.72
CA SER A 316 1.62 -3.62 34.31
C SER A 316 0.78 -4.56 33.43
N PRO A 317 1.32 -5.70 32.96
CA PRO A 317 0.62 -6.64 32.08
C PRO A 317 -0.61 -7.28 32.73
N ARG A 318 -0.70 -7.20 34.07
CA ARG A 318 -1.91 -7.54 34.84
C ARG A 318 -3.13 -6.73 34.38
N ILE A 319 -2.94 -5.48 33.94
CA ILE A 319 -4.02 -4.59 33.47
C ILE A 319 -4.54 -5.06 32.11
N GLY A 320 -3.67 -5.44 31.17
CA GLY A 320 -4.06 -6.04 29.88
C GLY A 320 -4.74 -7.39 30.06
N ARG A 321 -4.24 -8.24 30.98
CA ARG A 321 -4.89 -9.51 31.33
C ARG A 321 -6.30 -9.34 31.92
N LEU A 322 -6.57 -8.27 32.67
CA LEU A 322 -7.94 -7.94 33.12
C LEU A 322 -8.88 -7.54 31.96
N LYS A 323 -8.36 -6.85 30.94
CA LYS A 323 -9.10 -6.52 29.70
C LYS A 323 -9.24 -7.73 28.76
N ARG A 324 -8.41 -8.78 28.93
CA ARG A 324 -8.29 -9.97 28.07
C ARG A 324 -7.79 -9.65 26.66
N ASP A 325 -6.90 -8.66 26.56
CA ASP A 325 -6.35 -8.16 25.29
C ASP A 325 -4.88 -8.58 25.15
N PRO A 326 -4.55 -9.58 24.30
CA PRO A 326 -3.19 -10.12 24.20
C PRO A 326 -2.22 -9.14 23.53
N HIS A 327 -2.68 -8.36 22.55
CA HIS A 327 -1.84 -7.38 21.85
C HIS A 327 -1.50 -6.19 22.76
N GLN A 328 -2.44 -5.75 23.61
CA GLN A 328 -2.15 -4.81 24.69
C GLN A 328 -1.14 -5.40 25.69
N VAL A 329 -1.28 -6.68 26.06
CA VAL A 329 -0.33 -7.35 26.98
C VAL A 329 1.08 -7.39 26.38
N ALA A 330 1.24 -7.73 25.10
CA ALA A 330 2.53 -7.73 24.41
C ALA A 330 3.20 -6.34 24.46
N VAL A 331 2.47 -5.27 24.17
CA VAL A 331 3.03 -3.90 24.26
C VAL A 331 3.32 -3.50 25.72
N GLN A 332 2.51 -3.94 26.69
CA GLN A 332 2.80 -3.72 28.11
C GLN A 332 4.11 -4.39 28.55
N GLU A 333 4.35 -5.62 28.10
CA GLU A 333 5.56 -6.39 28.41
C GLU A 333 6.79 -5.77 27.70
N ARG A 334 6.65 -5.36 26.43
CA ARG A 334 7.68 -4.65 25.66
C ARG A 334 8.06 -3.28 26.25
N LEU A 335 7.08 -2.50 26.72
CA LEU A 335 7.35 -1.22 27.38
C LEU A 335 8.10 -1.40 28.70
N LEU A 336 7.78 -2.44 29.49
CA LEU A 336 8.51 -2.73 30.73
C LEU A 336 9.93 -3.24 30.46
N GLU A 337 10.15 -4.05 29.43
CA GLU A 337 11.48 -4.47 29.00
C GLU A 337 12.37 -3.25 28.67
N LEU A 338 11.87 -2.35 27.82
CA LEU A 338 12.54 -1.10 27.46
C LEU A 338 12.78 -0.18 28.69
N LEU A 339 11.87 -0.21 29.66
CA LEU A 339 11.99 0.53 30.94
C LEU A 339 12.77 -0.25 32.03
N GLY A 340 13.51 -1.30 31.68
CA GLY A 340 14.39 -2.02 32.62
C GLY A 340 13.66 -2.77 33.73
N GLY A 341 12.44 -3.24 33.47
CA GLY A 341 11.52 -3.82 34.46
C GLY A 341 10.58 -2.80 35.11
N GLY A 342 10.83 -1.50 34.92
CA GLY A 342 9.99 -0.39 35.34
C GLY A 342 10.11 -0.01 36.82
N GLU A 343 9.98 1.29 37.11
CA GLU A 343 9.86 1.79 38.49
C GLU A 343 8.44 1.58 39.03
N TRP A 344 8.33 0.82 40.12
CA TRP A 344 7.05 0.46 40.75
C TRP A 344 6.61 1.42 41.87
N GLU A 345 7.24 2.59 41.95
CA GLU A 345 6.85 3.67 42.86
C GLU A 345 5.46 4.24 42.54
N ASP A 346 4.78 4.76 43.57
CA ASP A 346 3.54 5.50 43.41
C ASP A 346 3.85 6.96 43.07
N ARG A 347 3.27 7.46 41.96
CA ARG A 347 3.46 8.84 41.48
C ARG A 347 2.14 9.36 40.92
N PRO A 348 1.92 10.69 40.88
CA PRO A 348 0.74 11.29 40.25
C PRO A 348 0.49 10.76 38.83
N GLN A 349 -0.79 10.70 38.44
CA GLN A 349 -1.18 10.10 37.17
C GLN A 349 -0.63 10.92 35.98
N ALA A 350 0.28 10.31 35.22
CA ALA A 350 0.84 10.89 34.01
C ALA A 350 -0.24 11.23 32.96
N PRO A 351 0.04 12.13 31.99
CA PRO A 351 -0.90 12.44 30.91
C PRO A 351 -1.43 11.21 30.18
N VAL A 352 -2.68 11.31 29.68
CA VAL A 352 -3.36 10.24 28.94
C VAL A 352 -2.50 9.73 27.77
N SER A 353 -1.77 10.61 27.07
CA SER A 353 -0.91 10.26 25.94
C SER A 353 0.28 9.35 26.25
N LEU A 354 0.69 9.23 27.52
CA LEU A 354 1.65 8.22 27.98
C LEU A 354 0.93 6.95 28.48
N ARG A 355 -0.17 7.13 29.23
CA ARG A 355 -0.94 6.00 29.82
C ARG A 355 -1.57 5.06 28.80
N VAL A 356 -2.09 5.59 27.69
CA VAL A 356 -2.85 4.79 26.70
C VAL A 356 -2.00 4.17 25.60
N VAL A 357 -0.67 4.28 25.70
CA VAL A 357 0.27 3.71 24.72
C VAL A 357 0.01 2.21 24.48
N PRO A 358 -0.11 1.34 25.50
CA PRO A 358 -0.39 -0.08 25.24
C PRO A 358 -1.75 -0.32 24.60
N GLN A 359 -2.77 0.45 24.97
CA GLN A 359 -4.14 0.32 24.43
C GLN A 359 -4.19 0.71 22.95
N VAL A 360 -3.47 1.75 22.55
CA VAL A 360 -3.44 2.23 21.16
C VAL A 360 -2.49 1.38 20.33
N HIS A 361 -1.25 1.19 20.76
CA HIS A 361 -0.25 0.43 20.00
C HIS A 361 -0.64 -1.07 19.92
N GLY A 362 -1.26 -1.64 20.97
CA GLY A 362 -1.82 -2.99 20.93
C GLY A 362 -2.98 -3.13 19.93
N ALA A 363 -3.83 -2.10 19.79
CA ALA A 363 -4.85 -2.08 18.75
C ALA A 363 -4.27 -1.91 17.33
N VAL A 364 -3.15 -1.20 17.17
CA VAL A 364 -2.41 -1.17 15.90
C VAL A 364 -1.81 -2.54 15.58
N LEU A 365 -1.27 -3.24 16.57
CA LEU A 365 -0.73 -4.60 16.42
C LEU A 365 -1.81 -5.61 16.00
N ASP A 366 -2.99 -5.60 16.65
CA ASP A 366 -4.13 -6.47 16.30
C ASP A 366 -4.57 -6.29 14.84
N VAL A 367 -4.69 -5.04 14.39
CA VAL A 367 -5.05 -4.72 12.99
C VAL A 367 -3.93 -5.12 12.02
N LEU A 368 -2.66 -4.90 12.38
CA LEU A 368 -1.51 -5.27 11.56
C LEU A 368 -1.41 -6.80 11.39
N ASP A 369 -1.51 -7.55 12.47
CA ASP A 369 -1.55 -9.01 12.48
C ASP A 369 -2.79 -9.54 11.73
N GLY A 370 -3.90 -8.78 11.77
CA GLY A 370 -5.10 -9.02 10.96
C GLY A 370 -4.85 -8.93 9.46
N VAL A 371 -4.18 -7.86 9.00
CA VAL A 371 -3.82 -7.69 7.58
C VAL A 371 -2.79 -8.73 7.15
N GLU A 372 -1.82 -9.09 7.98
CA GLU A 372 -0.84 -10.13 7.62
C GLU A 372 -1.51 -11.50 7.43
N ARG A 373 -2.51 -11.85 8.25
CA ARG A 373 -3.36 -13.04 8.04
C ARG A 373 -4.21 -13.00 6.76
N GLN A 374 -4.63 -11.82 6.31
CA GLN A 374 -5.32 -11.66 5.01
C GLN A 374 -4.34 -11.84 3.84
N LEU A 375 -3.12 -11.32 3.96
CA LEU A 375 -2.11 -11.40 2.91
C LEU A 375 -1.63 -12.82 2.66
N GLU A 376 -1.52 -13.67 3.69
CA GLU A 376 -1.32 -15.12 3.52
C GLU A 376 -2.39 -15.76 2.60
N GLN A 377 -3.63 -15.26 2.61
CA GLN A 377 -4.68 -15.77 1.71
C GLN A 377 -4.54 -15.17 0.30
N GLU A 378 -4.36 -13.86 0.19
CA GLU A 378 -4.26 -13.15 -1.09
C GLU A 378 -3.03 -13.59 -1.92
N VAL A 379 -1.89 -13.95 -1.31
CA VAL A 379 -0.72 -14.45 -2.07
C VAL A 379 -0.90 -15.87 -2.63
N ARG A 380 -1.86 -16.64 -2.13
CA ARG A 380 -2.23 -17.97 -2.65
C ARG A 380 -3.44 -17.92 -3.60
N ALA A 381 -4.05 -16.76 -3.80
CA ALA A 381 -5.34 -16.66 -4.47
C ALA A 381 -5.23 -16.76 -6.01
N VAL A 382 -5.98 -17.71 -6.59
CA VAL A 382 -6.21 -17.74 -8.05
C VAL A 382 -7.25 -16.67 -8.41
N THR A 383 -6.75 -15.49 -8.81
CA THR A 383 -7.54 -14.27 -9.05
C THR A 383 -8.03 -14.09 -10.49
N ASP A 384 -7.88 -15.10 -11.35
CA ASP A 384 -8.25 -15.04 -12.78
C ASP A 384 -9.75 -15.22 -13.06
N SER A 385 -10.23 -14.71 -14.21
CA SER A 385 -11.63 -14.88 -14.65
C SER A 385 -11.79 -14.77 -16.18
N PRO A 386 -12.61 -15.63 -16.84
CA PRO A 386 -13.18 -16.85 -16.29
C PRO A 386 -12.07 -17.89 -16.03
N LEU A 387 -12.27 -18.75 -15.03
CA LEU A 387 -11.48 -19.96 -14.86
C LEU A 387 -12.00 -21.04 -15.82
N TYR A 388 -11.14 -21.98 -16.20
CA TYR A 388 -11.55 -23.20 -16.89
C TYR A 388 -11.40 -24.38 -15.93
N LEU A 389 -12.53 -24.92 -15.48
CA LEU A 389 -12.60 -25.99 -14.49
C LEU A 389 -12.97 -27.31 -15.16
N LEU A 390 -12.36 -28.41 -14.71
CA LEU A 390 -12.77 -29.76 -15.08
C LEU A 390 -13.97 -30.20 -14.22
N ALA A 391 -14.72 -31.20 -14.69
CA ALA A 391 -15.89 -31.71 -13.96
C ALA A 391 -15.51 -32.25 -12.57
N ALA A 392 -16.11 -31.68 -11.52
CA ALA A 392 -15.86 -31.99 -10.12
C ALA A 392 -17.12 -31.73 -9.27
N ASP A 393 -17.27 -32.39 -8.12
CA ASP A 393 -18.34 -32.15 -7.13
C ASP A 393 -19.80 -32.20 -7.66
N GLY A 394 -20.02 -32.78 -8.84
CA GLY A 394 -21.31 -32.85 -9.53
C GLY A 394 -21.53 -31.73 -10.56
N GLU A 395 -20.58 -30.80 -10.67
CA GLU A 395 -20.56 -29.72 -11.66
C GLU A 395 -19.83 -30.13 -12.98
N PRO A 396 -20.22 -29.56 -14.14
CA PRO A 396 -19.63 -29.90 -15.44
C PRO A 396 -18.29 -29.20 -15.71
N GLU A 397 -17.54 -29.73 -16.67
CA GLU A 397 -16.35 -29.08 -17.24
C GLU A 397 -16.74 -27.83 -18.06
N GLY A 398 -16.04 -26.71 -17.89
CA GLY A 398 -16.34 -25.48 -18.64
C GLY A 398 -15.68 -24.19 -18.13
N PHE A 399 -16.12 -23.06 -18.70
CA PHE A 399 -15.67 -21.72 -18.30
C PHE A 399 -16.55 -21.13 -17.20
N TYR A 400 -15.94 -20.88 -16.04
CA TYR A 400 -16.58 -20.35 -14.85
C TYR A 400 -16.20 -18.88 -14.62
N PRO A 401 -17.16 -17.93 -14.71
CA PRO A 401 -16.89 -16.53 -14.37
C PRO A 401 -16.66 -16.38 -12.86
N SER A 402 -15.42 -16.07 -12.47
CA SER A 402 -15.06 -15.79 -11.07
C SER A 402 -15.19 -14.29 -10.77
N GLY A 403 -15.38 -13.95 -9.50
CA GLY A 403 -15.19 -12.60 -8.94
C GLY A 403 -13.85 -12.44 -8.21
N ASN A 404 -12.91 -13.37 -8.38
CA ASN A 404 -11.71 -13.48 -7.53
C ASN A 404 -10.70 -12.33 -7.72
N PHE A 405 -10.90 -11.47 -8.71
CA PHE A 405 -10.14 -10.22 -8.88
C PHE A 405 -10.52 -9.11 -7.88
N HIS A 406 -11.53 -9.32 -7.03
CA HIS A 406 -12.11 -8.30 -6.16
C HIS A 406 -11.67 -8.43 -4.68
N SER A 407 -10.45 -8.00 -4.36
CA SER A 407 -9.82 -8.08 -3.01
C SER A 407 -10.45 -7.15 -1.95
N GLN A 408 -11.76 -7.28 -1.70
CA GLN A 408 -12.51 -6.45 -0.74
C GLN A 408 -12.05 -6.63 0.72
N ALA A 409 -11.67 -7.86 1.10
CA ALA A 409 -11.22 -8.16 2.46
C ALA A 409 -9.93 -7.41 2.80
N LEU A 410 -8.95 -7.47 1.90
CA LEU A 410 -7.72 -6.70 1.97
C LEU A 410 -7.97 -5.19 1.93
N ALA A 411 -8.91 -4.71 1.11
CA ALA A 411 -9.26 -3.27 1.06
C ALA A 411 -9.75 -2.73 2.42
N PHE A 412 -10.61 -3.48 3.12
CA PHE A 412 -11.03 -3.14 4.48
C PHE A 412 -9.86 -3.18 5.48
N GLY A 413 -8.97 -4.18 5.36
CA GLY A 413 -7.78 -4.30 6.20
C GLY A 413 -6.82 -3.11 6.04
N LEU A 414 -6.57 -2.69 4.80
CA LEU A 414 -5.70 -1.55 4.47
C LEU A 414 -6.25 -0.21 4.97
N ASP A 415 -7.56 0.03 4.82
CA ASP A 415 -8.19 1.24 5.38
C ASP A 415 -8.23 1.23 6.91
N ALA A 416 -8.44 0.06 7.54
CA ALA A 416 -8.33 -0.09 9.00
C ALA A 416 -6.91 0.18 9.50
N LEU A 417 -5.88 -0.32 8.80
CA LEU A 417 -4.47 -0.10 9.13
C LEU A 417 -4.06 1.37 8.94
N ALA A 418 -4.62 2.06 7.93
CA ALA A 418 -4.47 3.49 7.75
C ALA A 418 -5.07 4.29 8.92
N ILE A 419 -6.26 3.93 9.39
CA ILE A 419 -6.88 4.53 10.60
C ILE A 419 -6.03 4.25 11.84
N ALA A 420 -5.53 3.02 12.01
CA ALA A 420 -4.72 2.63 13.15
C ALA A 420 -3.40 3.45 13.24
N PHE A 421 -2.65 3.55 12.13
CA PHE A 421 -1.42 4.33 12.09
C PHE A 421 -1.66 5.85 12.15
N ALA A 422 -2.83 6.37 11.73
CA ALA A 422 -3.22 7.75 12.01
C ALA A 422 -3.39 8.00 13.52
N GLN A 423 -3.95 7.06 14.28
CA GLN A 423 -4.06 7.21 15.74
C GLN A 423 -2.71 7.10 16.45
N LEU A 424 -1.80 6.26 15.96
CA LEU A 424 -0.43 6.21 16.45
C LEU A 424 0.30 7.56 16.25
N ALA A 425 0.16 8.19 15.08
CA ALA A 425 0.69 9.53 14.82
C ALA A 425 0.07 10.59 15.75
N ASN A 426 -1.25 10.57 15.94
CA ASN A 426 -1.94 11.47 16.87
C ASN A 426 -1.48 11.28 18.32
N LEU A 427 -1.15 10.05 18.73
CA LEU A 427 -0.65 9.77 20.07
C LEU A 427 0.77 10.32 20.25
N ALA A 428 1.66 10.13 19.27
CA ALA A 428 3.00 10.71 19.25
C ALA A 428 2.96 12.25 19.27
N GLU A 429 2.08 12.88 18.49
CA GLU A 429 1.84 14.33 18.54
C GLU A 429 1.43 14.80 19.94
N LYS A 430 0.54 14.06 20.61
CA LYS A 430 0.10 14.37 21.97
C LYS A 430 1.13 14.01 23.04
N ARG A 431 2.12 13.16 22.78
CA ARG A 431 3.29 12.96 23.67
C ARG A 431 4.28 14.11 23.51
N LEU A 432 4.67 14.44 22.27
CA LEU A 432 5.51 15.60 21.94
C LEU A 432 4.97 16.91 22.55
N HIS A 433 3.66 17.14 22.44
CA HIS A 433 3.00 18.30 23.06
C HIS A 433 2.94 18.27 24.60
N ARG A 434 3.20 17.14 25.27
CA ARG A 434 3.41 17.11 26.74
C ARG A 434 4.88 17.26 27.10
N LEU A 435 5.80 16.81 26.25
CA LEU A 435 7.24 16.99 26.44
C LEU A 435 7.64 18.49 26.40
N LEU A 436 6.99 19.27 25.53
CA LEU A 436 7.22 20.71 25.33
C LEU A 436 6.64 21.63 26.43
N ASP A 437 5.85 21.10 27.37
CA ASP A 437 5.10 21.86 28.38
C ASP A 437 5.69 21.55 29.76
N ALA A 438 6.42 22.51 30.34
CA ALA A 438 7.25 22.29 31.54
C ALA A 438 6.47 21.72 32.74
N ARG A 439 5.17 22.01 32.81
CA ARG A 439 4.25 21.53 33.86
C ARG A 439 4.00 20.01 33.80
N PHE A 440 4.24 19.39 32.64
CA PHE A 440 4.10 17.94 32.45
C PHE A 440 5.45 17.24 32.28
N SER A 441 6.45 17.88 31.68
CA SER A 441 7.76 17.27 31.48
C SER A 441 8.73 17.47 32.64
N GLY A 442 8.63 18.56 33.39
CA GLY A 442 9.66 18.97 34.36
C GLY A 442 10.99 19.33 33.68
N LEU A 443 10.92 19.90 32.48
CA LEU A 443 12.05 20.37 31.67
C LEU A 443 11.87 21.86 31.35
N PRO A 444 12.91 22.58 30.89
CA PRO A 444 12.77 23.94 30.36
C PRO A 444 11.65 24.04 29.31
N GLU A 445 10.87 25.12 29.35
CA GLU A 445 9.73 25.32 28.45
C GLU A 445 10.14 25.20 26.98
N GLN A 446 9.33 24.50 26.18
CA GLN A 446 9.58 24.22 24.77
C GLN A 446 10.90 23.46 24.48
N LEU A 447 11.57 22.91 25.51
CA LEU A 447 12.92 22.31 25.45
C LEU A 447 14.01 23.27 24.94
N ALA A 448 13.83 24.57 25.15
CA ALA A 448 14.85 25.58 24.86
C ALA A 448 15.91 25.61 25.97
N ALA A 449 17.19 25.74 25.60
CA ALA A 449 18.28 25.93 26.58
C ALA A 449 18.17 27.29 27.29
N GLU A 450 17.81 28.35 26.56
CA GLU A 450 17.41 29.65 27.10
C GLU A 450 15.97 30.00 26.66
N PRO A 451 14.94 29.62 27.45
CA PRO A 451 13.54 29.88 27.10
C PRO A 451 13.26 31.38 26.87
N GLY A 452 12.56 31.68 25.77
CA GLY A 452 12.21 33.06 25.39
C GLY A 452 13.27 33.77 24.54
N ARG A 453 14.55 33.39 24.65
CA ARG A 453 15.61 33.76 23.68
C ARG A 453 15.64 32.78 22.51
N HIS A 454 15.44 31.50 22.78
CA HIS A 454 15.38 30.43 21.79
C HIS A 454 14.00 29.77 21.73
N THR A 455 13.62 29.38 20.53
CA THR A 455 12.34 28.74 20.16
C THR A 455 12.32 27.26 20.56
N GLY A 456 13.49 26.63 20.62
CA GLY A 456 13.64 25.24 21.03
C GLY A 456 12.90 24.27 20.10
N ALA A 457 12.33 23.22 20.67
CA ALA A 457 11.67 22.15 19.93
C ALA A 457 10.22 22.48 19.49
N SER A 458 9.66 23.65 19.82
CA SER A 458 8.24 23.95 19.54
C SER A 458 7.89 24.01 18.05
N VAL A 459 8.86 24.27 17.16
CA VAL A 459 8.66 24.23 15.70
C VAL A 459 8.51 22.80 15.16
N LEU A 460 9.05 21.79 15.84
CA LEU A 460 8.92 20.38 15.46
C LEU A 460 7.45 19.93 15.55
N HIS A 461 6.78 20.32 16.65
CA HIS A 461 5.37 20.02 16.89
C HIS A 461 4.45 20.66 15.82
N LYS A 462 4.78 21.85 15.31
CA LYS A 462 4.03 22.48 14.20
C LYS A 462 4.09 21.63 12.92
N GLY A 463 5.23 21.01 12.63
CA GLY A 463 5.39 20.05 11.53
C GLY A 463 4.54 18.78 11.74
N VAL A 464 4.58 18.22 12.96
CA VAL A 464 3.78 17.05 13.34
C VAL A 464 2.28 17.32 13.24
N VAL A 465 1.79 18.48 13.68
CA VAL A 465 0.37 18.87 13.58
C VAL A 465 -0.11 18.89 12.12
N ALA A 466 0.71 19.37 11.18
CA ALA A 466 0.39 19.34 9.75
C ALA A 466 0.30 17.89 9.23
N LEU A 467 1.23 17.01 9.61
CA LEU A 467 1.23 15.59 9.23
C LEU A 467 0.02 14.83 9.79
N CYS A 468 -0.41 15.14 11.03
CA CYS A 468 -1.65 14.59 11.61
C CYS A 468 -2.90 15.03 10.84
N VAL A 469 -2.96 16.26 10.33
CA VAL A 469 -4.05 16.73 9.47
C VAL A 469 -4.04 16.04 8.10
N GLU A 470 -2.86 15.82 7.51
CA GLU A 470 -2.74 15.05 6.26
C GLU A 470 -3.18 13.59 6.46
N ASN A 471 -2.71 12.94 7.53
CA ASN A 471 -3.07 11.55 7.86
C ASN A 471 -4.57 11.39 8.14
N ARG A 472 -5.26 12.41 8.67
CA ARG A 472 -6.72 12.40 8.81
C ARG A 472 -7.45 12.34 7.46
N MET A 473 -6.89 12.90 6.39
CA MET A 473 -7.46 12.82 5.04
C MET A 473 -7.13 11.48 4.37
N LEU A 474 -5.90 10.97 4.57
CA LEU A 474 -5.46 9.67 4.04
C LEU A 474 -6.18 8.48 4.71
N ALA A 475 -6.58 8.62 5.97
CA ALA A 475 -7.35 7.63 6.73
C ALA A 475 -8.87 7.64 6.43
N LEU A 476 -9.35 8.45 5.48
CA LEU A 476 -10.69 8.26 4.91
C LEU A 476 -10.71 6.94 4.12
N PRO A 477 -11.66 6.02 4.34
CA PRO A 477 -11.66 4.74 3.63
C PRO A 477 -11.80 4.89 2.11
N ALA A 478 -11.01 4.13 1.35
CA ALA A 478 -11.18 3.99 -0.10
C ALA A 478 -12.24 2.93 -0.45
N SER A 479 -12.31 1.88 0.35
CA SER A 479 -13.21 0.71 0.22
C SER A 479 -14.72 1.01 0.35
N VAL A 480 -15.10 2.25 0.65
CA VAL A 480 -16.50 2.72 0.74
C VAL A 480 -16.92 3.60 -0.45
N ASN A 481 -16.01 3.87 -1.38
CA ASN A 481 -16.37 4.50 -2.65
C ASN A 481 -17.00 3.48 -3.60
N VAL A 482 -18.05 3.88 -4.32
CA VAL A 482 -18.70 3.09 -5.38
C VAL A 482 -18.68 3.92 -6.66
N SER A 483 -18.44 3.30 -7.80
CA SER A 483 -18.37 3.99 -9.10
C SER A 483 -18.80 3.07 -10.23
N ASP A 484 -19.26 3.64 -11.35
CA ASP A 484 -19.61 2.90 -12.56
C ASP A 484 -18.49 3.05 -13.59
N THR A 485 -17.96 1.92 -14.04
CA THR A 485 -17.06 1.81 -15.19
C THR A 485 -17.58 0.78 -16.19
N SER A 486 -17.09 0.84 -17.44
CA SER A 486 -17.54 -0.06 -18.52
C SER A 486 -19.07 -0.05 -18.74
N ALA A 487 -19.73 1.09 -18.53
CA ALA A 487 -21.15 1.35 -18.79
C ALA A 487 -22.09 0.36 -18.08
N GLY A 488 -21.96 0.29 -16.75
CA GLY A 488 -22.76 -0.59 -15.89
C GLY A 488 -22.33 -2.05 -15.88
N GLN A 489 -21.20 -2.40 -16.50
CA GLN A 489 -20.64 -3.77 -16.45
C GLN A 489 -19.59 -3.95 -15.34
N GLU A 490 -18.97 -2.86 -14.88
CA GLU A 490 -18.07 -2.81 -13.73
C GLU A 490 -18.62 -1.74 -12.77
N ASP A 491 -19.71 -2.06 -12.07
CA ASP A 491 -20.50 -1.16 -11.21
C ASP A 491 -20.08 -1.17 -9.73
N PHE A 492 -19.10 -2.01 -9.38
CA PHE A 492 -18.57 -2.15 -8.02
C PHE A 492 -17.07 -2.48 -8.08
N GLN A 493 -16.24 -1.81 -7.26
CA GLN A 493 -14.78 -2.01 -7.22
C GLN A 493 -14.26 -1.96 -5.77
N ALA A 494 -13.27 -2.79 -5.43
CA ALA A 494 -12.72 -2.86 -4.07
C ALA A 494 -11.80 -1.67 -3.71
N PHE A 495 -11.23 -0.99 -4.72
CA PHE A 495 -10.22 0.07 -4.56
C PHE A 495 -8.99 -0.30 -3.70
N ALA A 496 -8.68 -1.60 -3.55
CA ALA A 496 -7.62 -2.12 -2.68
C ALA A 496 -6.25 -1.46 -2.90
N PHE A 497 -5.79 -1.35 -4.16
CA PHE A 497 -4.52 -0.71 -4.50
C PHE A 497 -4.48 0.78 -4.13
N LEU A 498 -5.60 1.50 -4.27
CA LEU A 498 -5.70 2.90 -3.85
C LEU A 498 -5.66 3.02 -2.31
N GLY A 499 -6.27 2.06 -1.59
CA GLY A 499 -6.12 1.90 -0.14
C GLY A 499 -4.66 1.69 0.27
N ALA A 500 -3.93 0.84 -0.45
CA ALA A 500 -2.51 0.59 -0.22
C ALA A 500 -1.64 1.84 -0.50
N GLU A 501 -1.87 2.57 -1.60
CA GLU A 501 -1.16 3.83 -1.90
C GLU A 501 -1.44 4.93 -0.85
N LYS A 502 -2.68 5.06 -0.37
CA LYS A 502 -3.04 5.94 0.77
C LYS A 502 -2.25 5.56 2.02
N LEU A 503 -2.20 4.26 2.34
CA LEU A 503 -1.43 3.73 3.47
C LEU A 503 0.07 3.97 3.30
N ARG A 504 0.63 3.82 2.09
CA ARG A 504 2.04 4.08 1.80
C ARG A 504 2.44 5.50 2.15
N ARG A 505 1.63 6.48 1.72
CA ARG A 505 1.82 7.91 2.03
C ARG A 505 1.57 8.23 3.51
N LEU A 506 0.60 7.56 4.15
CA LEU A 506 0.34 7.74 5.57
C LEU A 506 1.51 7.25 6.44
N LEU A 507 2.09 6.10 6.11
CA LEU A 507 3.29 5.58 6.78
C LEU A 507 4.52 6.48 6.53
N ASP A 508 4.68 7.05 5.32
CA ASP A 508 5.72 8.07 5.05
C ASP A 508 5.61 9.28 6.00
N ASN A 509 4.39 9.67 6.37
CA ASN A 509 4.15 10.74 7.34
C ASN A 509 4.37 10.28 8.80
N VAL A 510 4.06 9.02 9.15
CA VAL A 510 4.33 8.46 10.48
C VAL A 510 5.84 8.43 10.77
N GLU A 511 6.66 8.00 9.79
CA GLU A 511 8.13 8.06 9.90
C GLU A 511 8.63 9.46 10.28
N LEU A 512 8.07 10.50 9.64
CA LEU A 512 8.38 11.89 9.94
C LEU A 512 7.87 12.31 11.33
N VAL A 513 6.66 11.90 11.73
CA VAL A 513 6.13 12.19 13.07
C VAL A 513 7.01 11.60 14.17
N LEU A 514 7.48 10.35 14.01
CA LEU A 514 8.45 9.76 14.94
C LEU A 514 9.80 10.47 14.88
N ALA A 515 10.30 10.87 13.70
CA ALA A 515 11.54 11.62 13.59
C ALA A 515 11.48 12.97 14.33
N TYR A 516 10.36 13.70 14.24
CA TYR A 516 10.14 14.92 15.02
C TYR A 516 10.04 14.66 16.53
N GLU A 517 9.38 13.57 16.96
CA GLU A 517 9.29 13.19 18.37
C GLU A 517 10.66 12.79 18.94
N LEU A 518 11.42 11.94 18.24
CA LEU A 518 12.74 11.46 18.65
C LEU A 518 13.79 12.57 18.70
N LEU A 519 13.74 13.56 17.78
CA LEU A 519 14.61 14.74 17.84
C LEU A 519 14.33 15.57 19.11
N ALA A 520 13.06 15.76 19.47
CA ALA A 520 12.67 16.41 20.72
C ALA A 520 13.07 15.59 21.97
N LEU A 521 12.93 14.26 21.92
CA LEU A 521 13.39 13.38 23.01
C LEU A 521 14.91 13.40 23.18
N ARG A 522 15.68 13.50 22.09
CA ARG A 522 17.14 13.65 22.16
C ARG A 522 17.56 14.97 22.81
N GLN A 523 16.81 16.06 22.59
CA GLN A 523 16.99 17.30 23.34
C GLN A 523 16.55 17.15 24.80
N ALA A 524 15.44 16.47 25.09
CA ALA A 524 15.00 16.21 26.47
C ALA A 524 16.02 15.40 27.28
N ARG A 525 16.72 14.40 26.69
CA ARG A 525 17.85 13.70 27.35
C ARG A 525 19.06 14.60 27.60
N HIS A 526 19.30 15.61 26.75
CA HIS A 526 20.34 16.61 27.02
C HIS A 526 19.97 17.53 28.20
N LEU A 527 18.70 17.92 28.30
CA LEU A 527 18.20 18.79 29.38
C LEU A 527 17.93 18.04 30.70
N ARG A 528 17.97 16.71 30.70
CA ARG A 528 17.82 15.86 31.90
C ARG A 528 18.95 14.84 31.95
N ASP A 529 19.98 15.17 32.72
CA ASP A 529 21.03 14.21 33.02
C ASP A 529 20.61 13.28 34.17
N ALA A 530 19.90 12.21 33.79
CA ALA A 530 19.50 11.12 34.66
C ALA A 530 19.80 9.79 33.94
N PRO A 531 20.19 8.72 34.67
CA PRO A 531 20.39 7.40 34.10
C PRO A 531 19.14 6.89 33.37
N LEU A 532 19.35 6.24 32.22
CA LEU A 532 18.30 5.52 31.50
C LEU A 532 18.56 4.01 31.54
N PRO A 533 17.53 3.16 31.44
CA PRO A 533 17.70 1.75 31.10
C PRO A 533 18.48 1.59 29.79
N ALA A 534 19.40 0.63 29.75
CA ALA A 534 20.35 0.45 28.65
C ALA A 534 19.74 0.42 27.22
N PRO A 535 18.53 -0.12 26.95
CA PRO A 535 17.90 -0.02 25.62
C PRO A 535 17.58 1.43 25.20
N LEU A 536 17.17 2.26 26.16
CA LEU A 536 16.83 3.67 25.93
C LEU A 536 18.08 4.56 25.87
N GLU A 537 19.14 4.19 26.61
CA GLU A 537 20.44 4.84 26.53
C GLU A 537 21.07 4.65 25.15
N ARG A 538 21.16 3.41 24.64
CA ARG A 538 21.62 3.13 23.26
C ARG A 538 20.86 3.93 22.20
N ALA A 539 19.53 4.03 22.34
CA ALA A 539 18.71 4.81 21.42
C ALA A 539 19.01 6.33 21.49
N CYS A 540 19.36 6.86 22.67
CA CYS A 540 19.81 8.25 22.81
C CYS A 540 21.21 8.50 22.22
N ASP A 541 22.12 7.51 22.31
CA ASP A 541 23.46 7.58 21.74
C ASP A 541 23.43 7.49 20.21
N GLU A 542 22.66 6.56 19.65
CA GLU A 542 22.35 6.50 18.21
C GLU A 542 21.79 7.84 17.71
N LEU A 543 20.83 8.43 18.44
CA LEU A 543 20.31 9.77 18.09
C LEU A 543 21.36 10.89 18.27
N ALA A 544 22.37 10.73 19.12
CA ALA A 544 23.45 11.70 19.31
C ALA A 544 24.38 11.80 18.09
N GLU A 545 24.59 10.72 17.35
CA GLU A 545 25.37 10.74 16.09
C GLU A 545 24.76 11.71 15.06
N PHE A 546 23.43 11.81 15.04
CA PHE A 546 22.70 12.58 14.02
C PHE A 546 22.20 13.94 14.51
N VAL A 547 21.93 14.11 15.81
CA VAL A 547 21.30 15.31 16.40
C VAL A 547 22.17 15.86 17.55
N PRO A 548 23.02 16.86 17.30
CA PRO A 548 23.71 17.57 18.37
C PRO A 548 22.74 18.45 19.17
N PRO A 549 23.01 18.70 20.47
CA PRO A 549 22.16 19.51 21.33
C PRO A 549 21.66 20.83 20.73
N LEU A 550 20.40 21.16 21.01
CA LEU A 550 19.78 22.42 20.58
C LEU A 550 20.04 23.49 21.65
N LEU A 551 21.25 24.05 21.62
CA LEU A 551 21.67 25.17 22.47
C LEU A 551 21.14 26.51 21.94
N GLU A 552 21.23 26.71 20.63
CA GLU A 552 20.77 27.91 19.90
C GLU A 552 19.84 27.52 18.74
N ASP A 553 18.92 28.42 18.36
CA ASP A 553 17.99 28.20 17.24
C ASP A 553 18.73 28.06 15.90
N ARG A 554 18.50 26.94 15.20
CA ARG A 554 19.19 26.58 13.95
C ARG A 554 18.28 25.77 13.00
N PRO A 555 18.59 25.64 11.69
CA PRO A 555 17.75 24.89 10.75
C PRO A 555 17.75 23.37 11.03
N LEU A 556 16.65 22.85 11.58
CA LEU A 556 16.52 21.42 11.95
C LEU A 556 16.03 20.50 10.81
N GLY A 557 15.64 21.05 9.66
CA GLY A 557 15.17 20.27 8.50
C GLY A 557 16.09 19.12 8.06
N PRO A 558 17.42 19.32 7.94
CA PRO A 558 18.36 18.23 7.64
C PRO A 558 18.41 17.12 8.71
N GLU A 559 18.15 17.46 9.97
CA GLU A 559 18.17 16.49 11.08
C GLU A 559 16.89 15.66 11.13
N VAL A 560 15.74 16.27 10.86
CA VAL A 560 14.47 15.54 10.68
C VAL A 560 14.60 14.47 9.59
N GLN A 561 15.30 14.76 8.48
CA GLN A 561 15.57 13.73 7.46
C GLN A 561 16.55 12.66 7.95
N ARG A 562 17.68 13.02 8.58
CA ARG A 562 18.63 12.02 9.13
C ARG A 562 17.98 11.09 10.15
N VAL A 563 17.15 11.61 11.05
CA VAL A 563 16.41 10.80 12.04
C VAL A 563 15.30 9.99 11.37
N ARG A 564 14.66 10.50 10.31
CA ARG A 564 13.70 9.70 9.50
C ARG A 564 14.39 8.52 8.80
N ASP A 565 15.57 8.73 8.22
CA ASP A 565 16.34 7.67 7.58
C ASP A 565 16.88 6.67 8.61
N LEU A 566 17.23 7.13 9.82
CA LEU A 566 17.51 6.26 10.96
C LEU A 566 16.30 5.40 11.33
N VAL A 567 15.10 6.00 11.43
CA VAL A 567 13.83 5.28 11.69
C VAL A 567 13.53 4.25 10.59
N ARG A 568 13.77 4.60 9.33
CA ARG A 568 13.62 3.69 8.18
C ARG A 568 14.62 2.53 8.18
N SER A 569 15.83 2.75 8.70
CA SER A 569 16.86 1.71 8.80
C SER A 569 16.59 0.68 9.90
N GLY A 570 15.73 1.00 10.88
CA GLY A 570 15.48 0.16 12.04
C GLY A 570 16.63 0.09 13.07
N ARG A 571 17.74 0.81 12.88
CA ARG A 571 18.91 0.82 13.81
C ARG A 571 18.55 1.06 15.28
N LEU A 572 17.50 1.85 15.55
CA LEU A 572 17.01 2.12 16.91
C LEU A 572 16.45 0.89 17.65
N LEU A 573 16.31 -0.26 16.99
CA LEU A 573 15.83 -1.53 17.57
C LEU A 573 16.96 -2.55 17.85
N ALA A 574 18.23 -2.18 17.68
CA ALA A 574 19.40 -3.07 17.76
C ALA A 574 20.00 -3.29 19.18
#